data_AF-A0A804I2K6-F1
#
_entry.id   AF-A0A804I2K6-F1
#
_cell.length_a   1.000
_cell.length_b   1.000
_cell.length_c   1.000
_cell.angle_alpha   90.00
_cell.angle_beta   90.00
_cell.angle_gamma   90.00
#
_symmetry.space_group_name_H-M   'P 1'
#
loop_
_entity.id
_entity.type
_entity.pdbx_description
1 polymer ?
#
loop_
_entity_poly.entity_id
_entity_poly.type
_entity_poly.pdbx_seq_one_letter_code
_entity_poly.pdbx_strand_id
1 'polypeptide(L)'
;MDMERKQSELIDHFVKRATAVDAAAPLADLILEATAHPSLFAFSEILSVPDLAKLKGTQYASSLYVLRLFACGTWSDYKCNAGSLPALVPDQVRKLKQLTVLTLAETEKVLPYDQLMEELDVSNVRELEDFLINECMYAGIVRGKLDQLRRCFEVQFAAGRDLRPEQLDNMIQTLSDWLGTSDSLLHLIQEKIKWADIMSETNKKHKKEIEDKVEEVKKSLKQADLDLRGHEESFSESGGMMDYEEDRVRPKRRRQPMHKEG
;
A
#
# COMPACT_ATOMS: atom_id res chain seq x y z
N MET A 1 7.09 15.48 -0.52
CA MET A 1 7.74 16.58 0.24
C MET A 1 8.21 17.73 -0.64
N ASP A 2 9.24 17.62 -1.49
CA ASP A 2 9.70 18.79 -2.28
C ASP A 2 8.71 19.25 -3.36
N MET A 3 8.00 18.31 -3.99
CA MET A 3 6.96 18.62 -4.99
C MET A 3 5.75 19.32 -4.35
N GLU A 4 5.25 18.82 -3.22
CA GLU A 4 4.10 19.40 -2.50
C GLU A 4 4.40 20.81 -2.00
N ARG A 5 5.63 21.07 -1.51
CA ARG A 5 6.05 22.42 -1.11
C ARG A 5 6.05 23.38 -2.29
N LYS A 6 6.67 22.99 -3.41
CA LYS A 6 6.66 23.80 -4.65
C LYS A 6 5.24 24.06 -5.14
N GLN A 7 4.38 23.06 -5.09
CA GLN A 7 2.97 23.20 -5.47
C GLN A 7 2.23 24.17 -4.55
N SER A 8 2.45 24.09 -3.23
CA SER A 8 1.86 25.03 -2.26
C SER A 8 2.28 26.48 -2.50
N GLU A 9 3.55 26.73 -2.81
CA GLU A 9 4.06 28.07 -3.13
C GLU A 9 3.41 28.63 -4.41
N LEU A 10 3.25 27.78 -5.43
CA LEU A 10 2.59 28.15 -6.67
C LEU A 10 1.11 28.45 -6.48
N ILE A 11 0.40 27.62 -5.69
CA ILE A 11 -1.02 27.85 -5.37
C ILE A 11 -1.18 29.21 -4.68
N ASP A 12 -0.39 29.49 -3.65
CA ASP A 12 -0.43 30.76 -2.94
C ASP A 12 -0.15 31.95 -3.88
N HIS A 13 0.83 31.82 -4.77
CA HIS A 13 1.12 32.84 -5.79
C HIS A 13 -0.08 33.09 -6.73
N PHE A 14 -0.71 32.03 -7.25
CA PHE A 14 -1.87 32.17 -8.14
C PHE A 14 -3.11 32.69 -7.41
N VAL A 15 -3.35 32.26 -6.17
CA VAL A 15 -4.44 32.77 -5.33
C VAL A 15 -4.27 34.26 -5.07
N LYS A 16 -3.08 34.71 -4.66
CA LYS A 16 -2.78 36.13 -4.44
C LYS A 16 -3.00 36.96 -5.69
N ARG A 17 -2.53 36.48 -6.85
CA ARG A 17 -2.76 37.16 -8.13
C ARG A 17 -4.24 37.21 -8.50
N ALA A 18 -4.98 36.12 -8.30
CA ALA A 18 -6.42 36.08 -8.57
C ALA A 18 -7.19 37.07 -7.70
N THR A 19 -6.81 37.24 -6.42
CA THR A 19 -7.43 38.23 -5.52
C THR A 19 -7.03 39.68 -5.83
N ALA A 20 -5.89 39.91 -6.47
CA ALA A 20 -5.40 41.26 -6.80
C ALA A 20 -5.96 41.81 -8.11
N VAL A 21 -6.61 40.97 -8.92
CA VAL A 21 -7.13 41.34 -10.24
C VAL A 21 -8.62 41.58 -10.17
N ASP A 22 -9.05 42.78 -10.58
CA ASP A 22 -10.48 43.14 -10.62
C ASP A 22 -11.16 42.92 -11.97
N ALA A 23 -10.40 42.77 -13.05
CA ALA A 23 -10.94 42.62 -14.40
C ALA A 23 -11.11 41.15 -14.82
N ALA A 24 -12.15 40.87 -15.61
CA ALA A 24 -12.45 39.51 -16.08
C ALA A 24 -11.40 38.95 -17.06
N ALA A 25 -10.81 39.78 -17.94
CA ALA A 25 -9.84 39.30 -18.93
C ALA A 25 -8.53 38.79 -18.29
N PRO A 26 -7.86 39.52 -17.38
CA PRO A 26 -6.64 39.02 -16.75
C PRO A 26 -6.88 37.85 -15.80
N LEU A 27 -8.09 37.68 -15.26
CA LEU A 27 -8.47 36.47 -14.53
C LEU A 27 -8.55 35.25 -15.45
N ALA A 28 -9.05 35.41 -16.67
CA ALA A 28 -9.07 34.34 -17.66
C ALA A 28 -7.65 33.94 -18.10
N ASP A 29 -6.77 34.93 -18.29
CA ASP A 29 -5.35 34.70 -18.61
C ASP A 29 -4.62 33.99 -17.46
N LEU A 30 -4.95 34.32 -16.21
CA LEU A 30 -4.41 33.64 -15.03
C LEU A 30 -4.83 32.16 -15.00
N ILE A 31 -6.09 31.84 -15.33
CA ILE A 31 -6.57 30.45 -15.43
C ILE A 31 -5.79 29.70 -16.50
N LEU A 32 -5.58 30.32 -17.67
CA LEU A 32 -4.80 29.73 -18.75
C LEU A 32 -3.36 29.43 -18.29
N GLU A 33 -2.72 30.38 -17.62
CA GLU A 33 -1.36 30.23 -17.08
C GLU A 33 -1.28 29.13 -16.01
N ALA A 34 -2.22 29.10 -15.05
CA ALA A 34 -2.28 28.10 -14.00
C ALA A 34 -2.50 26.69 -14.56
N THR A 35 -3.46 26.53 -15.48
CA THR A 35 -3.77 25.24 -16.09
C THR A 35 -2.67 24.75 -17.03
N ALA A 36 -1.83 25.63 -17.59
CA ALA A 36 -0.65 25.25 -18.38
C ALA A 36 0.62 25.01 -17.52
N HIS A 37 0.69 25.50 -16.28
CA HIS A 37 1.92 25.50 -15.48
C HIS A 37 2.43 24.07 -15.14
N PRO A 38 3.65 23.65 -15.52
CA PRO A 38 4.08 22.25 -15.49
C PRO A 38 4.08 21.60 -14.08
N SER A 39 4.27 22.39 -13.03
CA SER A 39 4.36 21.90 -11.64
C SER A 39 3.10 22.09 -10.80
N LEU A 40 1.98 22.51 -11.40
CA LEU A 40 0.73 22.78 -10.69
C LEU A 40 -0.33 21.74 -11.05
N PHE A 41 -0.73 20.91 -10.08
CA PHE A 41 -1.68 19.81 -10.24
C PHE A 41 -2.92 19.89 -9.33
N ALA A 42 -2.99 20.89 -8.44
CA ALA A 42 -4.16 21.17 -7.61
C ALA A 42 -4.68 22.58 -7.91
N PHE A 43 -5.99 22.68 -7.98
CA PHE A 43 -6.73 23.84 -8.48
C PHE A 43 -7.91 24.22 -7.58
N SER A 44 -8.25 23.43 -6.56
CA SER A 44 -9.40 23.69 -5.67
C SER A 44 -9.30 25.04 -4.98
N GLU A 45 -8.12 25.38 -4.46
CA GLU A 45 -7.88 26.64 -3.77
C GLU A 45 -8.02 27.82 -4.72
N ILE A 46 -7.50 27.69 -5.94
CA ILE A 46 -7.66 28.72 -6.99
C ILE A 46 -9.13 28.85 -7.35
N LEU A 47 -9.84 27.73 -7.54
CA LEU A 47 -11.27 27.69 -7.85
C LEU A 47 -12.14 28.28 -6.73
N SER A 48 -11.68 28.22 -5.48
CA SER A 48 -12.38 28.76 -4.31
C SER A 48 -12.30 30.29 -4.19
N VAL A 49 -11.46 30.96 -4.99
CA VAL A 49 -11.31 32.42 -4.96
C VAL A 49 -12.61 33.10 -5.40
N PRO A 50 -13.22 33.96 -4.56
CA PRO A 50 -14.53 34.56 -4.85
C PRO A 50 -14.51 35.49 -6.06
N ASP A 51 -13.37 36.12 -6.36
CA ASP A 51 -13.21 37.02 -7.52
C ASP A 51 -13.40 36.30 -8.85
N LEU A 52 -13.19 34.99 -8.91
CA LEU A 52 -13.48 34.19 -10.10
C LEU A 52 -14.98 34.15 -10.43
N ALA A 53 -15.87 34.46 -9.48
CA ALA A 53 -17.30 34.62 -9.77
C ALA A 53 -17.58 35.76 -10.76
N LYS A 54 -16.69 36.76 -10.87
CA LYS A 54 -16.78 37.87 -11.84
C LYS A 54 -16.71 37.38 -13.29
N LEU A 55 -16.17 36.19 -13.55
CA LEU A 55 -16.12 35.59 -14.88
C LEU A 55 -17.51 35.07 -15.33
N LYS A 56 -18.42 34.79 -14.40
CA LYS A 56 -19.78 34.32 -14.73
C LYS A 56 -20.55 35.42 -15.47
N GLY A 57 -21.20 35.05 -16.57
CA GLY A 57 -21.95 35.99 -17.42
C GLY A 57 -21.08 36.84 -18.36
N THR A 58 -19.77 36.62 -18.39
CA THR A 58 -18.86 37.23 -19.36
C THR A 58 -18.50 36.26 -20.49
N GLN A 59 -17.84 36.75 -21.54
CA GLN A 59 -17.28 35.91 -22.61
C GLN A 59 -16.22 34.90 -22.11
N TYR A 60 -15.68 35.11 -20.90
CA TYR A 60 -14.68 34.25 -20.27
C TYR A 60 -15.28 33.21 -19.30
N ALA A 61 -16.61 33.09 -19.26
CA ALA A 61 -17.28 32.11 -18.40
C ALA A 61 -16.79 30.67 -18.67
N SER A 62 -16.42 30.37 -19.92
CA SER A 62 -15.88 29.07 -20.34
C SER A 62 -14.56 28.69 -19.62
N SER A 63 -13.74 29.68 -19.25
CA SER A 63 -12.50 29.46 -18.48
C SER A 63 -12.75 28.88 -17.09
N LEU A 64 -13.89 29.22 -16.45
CA LEU A 64 -14.27 28.59 -15.17
C LEU A 64 -14.57 27.10 -15.33
N TYR A 65 -15.19 26.72 -16.45
CA TYR A 65 -15.46 25.31 -16.73
C TYR A 65 -14.16 24.55 -17.00
N VAL A 66 -13.18 25.17 -17.67
CA VAL A 66 -11.83 24.60 -17.82
C VAL A 66 -11.19 24.40 -16.44
N LEU A 67 -11.22 25.38 -15.55
CA LEU A 67 -10.63 25.23 -14.22
C LEU A 67 -11.31 24.11 -13.41
N ARG A 68 -12.64 23.98 -13.49
CA ARG A 68 -13.40 22.88 -12.86
C ARG A 68 -13.06 21.51 -13.44
N LEU A 69 -12.89 21.44 -14.76
CA LEU A 69 -12.47 20.24 -15.46
C LEU A 69 -11.08 19.80 -15.00
N PHE A 70 -10.15 20.74 -14.77
CA PHE A 70 -8.81 20.42 -14.29
C PHE A 70 -8.80 20.02 -12.80
N ALA A 71 -9.68 20.60 -11.99
CA ALA A 71 -9.81 20.17 -10.59
C ALA A 71 -10.34 18.73 -10.49
N CYS A 72 -11.48 18.43 -11.13
CA CYS A 72 -12.21 17.19 -10.83
C CYS A 72 -12.46 16.28 -12.04
N GLY A 73 -12.29 16.75 -13.27
CA GLY A 73 -12.66 16.02 -14.49
C GLY A 73 -11.50 15.30 -15.16
N THR A 74 -11.77 14.69 -16.31
CA THR A 74 -10.83 13.82 -17.06
C THR A 74 -10.71 14.25 -18.52
N TRP A 75 -9.77 13.65 -19.25
CA TRP A 75 -9.63 13.84 -20.70
C TRP A 75 -10.90 13.44 -21.45
N SER A 76 -11.55 12.35 -21.03
CA SER A 76 -12.83 11.91 -21.58
C SER A 76 -13.94 12.94 -21.36
N ASP A 77 -14.00 13.56 -20.17
CA ASP A 77 -14.95 14.65 -19.88
C ASP A 77 -14.74 15.87 -20.80
N TYR A 78 -13.48 16.20 -21.12
CA TYR A 78 -13.17 17.24 -22.09
C TYR A 78 -13.67 16.89 -23.49
N LYS A 79 -13.39 15.68 -23.98
CA LYS A 79 -13.83 15.22 -25.31
C LYS A 79 -15.36 15.28 -25.44
N CYS A 80 -16.08 14.85 -24.42
CA CYS A 80 -17.55 14.90 -24.39
C CYS A 80 -18.11 16.34 -24.41
N ASN A 81 -17.35 17.32 -23.93
CA ASN A 81 -17.77 18.72 -23.83
C ASN A 81 -16.99 19.66 -24.77
N ALA A 82 -16.28 19.12 -25.77
CA ALA A 82 -15.40 19.90 -26.64
C ALA A 82 -16.14 21.00 -27.44
N GLY A 83 -17.45 20.87 -27.63
CA GLY A 83 -18.28 21.90 -28.29
C GLY A 83 -18.61 23.11 -27.41
N SER A 84 -18.48 23.03 -26.09
CA SER A 84 -18.81 24.10 -25.14
C SER A 84 -17.58 24.69 -24.43
N LEU A 85 -16.44 24.00 -24.51
CA LEU A 85 -15.17 24.40 -23.91
C LEU A 85 -14.24 25.03 -24.95
N PRO A 86 -13.35 25.95 -24.55
CA PRO A 86 -12.34 26.48 -25.44
C PRO A 86 -11.33 25.39 -25.84
N ALA A 87 -10.67 25.59 -26.97
CA ALA A 87 -9.57 24.72 -27.40
C ALA A 87 -8.42 24.83 -26.37
N LEU A 88 -7.97 23.68 -25.86
CA LEU A 88 -6.87 23.63 -24.91
C LEU A 88 -5.52 23.75 -25.65
N VAL A 89 -4.58 24.47 -25.04
CA VAL A 89 -3.20 24.51 -25.54
C VAL A 89 -2.49 23.18 -25.29
N PRO A 90 -1.41 22.84 -26.03
CA PRO A 90 -0.73 21.54 -25.87
C PRO A 90 -0.32 21.22 -24.42
N ASP A 91 0.10 22.22 -23.65
CA ASP A 91 0.48 22.04 -22.25
C ASP A 91 -0.71 21.71 -21.34
N GLN A 92 -1.88 22.32 -21.60
CA GLN A 92 -3.13 22.00 -20.93
C GLN A 92 -3.60 20.58 -21.27
N VAL A 93 -3.53 20.18 -22.55
CA VAL A 93 -3.87 18.82 -23.00
C VAL A 93 -3.02 17.79 -22.28
N ARG A 94 -1.68 17.99 -22.27
CA ARG A 94 -0.75 17.11 -21.56
C ARG A 94 -1.12 17.00 -20.08
N LYS A 95 -1.39 18.14 -19.43
CA LYS A 95 -1.75 18.15 -18.01
C LYS A 95 -3.07 17.45 -17.72
N LEU A 96 -4.10 17.65 -18.55
CA LEU A 96 -5.37 16.97 -18.35
C LEU A 96 -5.24 15.45 -18.50
N LYS A 97 -4.40 15.00 -19.44
CA LYS A 97 -4.02 13.57 -19.55
C LYS A 97 -3.27 13.09 -18.30
N GLN A 98 -2.32 13.86 -17.75
CA GLN A 98 -1.61 13.53 -16.49
C GLN A 98 -2.60 13.37 -15.31
N LEU A 99 -3.55 14.30 -15.17
CA LEU A 99 -4.59 14.27 -14.13
C LEU A 99 -5.55 13.09 -14.30
N THR A 100 -5.80 12.69 -15.55
CA THR A 100 -6.60 11.49 -15.86
C THR A 100 -5.90 10.23 -15.36
N VAL A 101 -4.57 10.11 -15.57
CA VAL A 101 -3.78 9.00 -15.00
C VAL A 101 -3.87 8.98 -13.47
N LEU A 102 -3.79 10.13 -12.80
CA LEU A 102 -3.94 10.20 -11.33
C LEU A 102 -5.31 9.71 -10.87
N THR A 103 -6.37 10.08 -11.60
CA THR A 103 -7.75 9.65 -11.29
C THR A 103 -7.91 8.12 -11.44
N LEU A 104 -7.32 7.54 -12.48
CA LEU A 104 -7.32 6.09 -12.67
C LEU A 104 -6.52 5.38 -11.56
N ALA A 105 -5.36 5.93 -11.21
CA ALA A 105 -4.47 5.40 -10.18
C ALA A 105 -5.04 5.52 -8.75
N GLU A 106 -6.01 6.41 -8.53
CA GLU A 106 -6.80 6.50 -7.30
C GLU A 106 -7.70 5.27 -7.12
N THR A 107 -8.27 4.77 -8.22
CA THR A 107 -9.24 3.67 -8.21
C THR A 107 -8.57 2.30 -8.24
N GLU A 108 -7.55 2.13 -9.09
CA GLU A 108 -6.90 0.83 -9.32
C GLU A 108 -5.38 0.91 -9.22
N LYS A 109 -4.78 -0.10 -8.56
CA LYS A 109 -3.31 -0.22 -8.44
C LYS A 109 -2.65 -0.84 -9.67
N VAL A 110 -3.40 -1.53 -10.52
CA VAL A 110 -2.87 -2.17 -11.74
C VAL A 110 -3.70 -1.67 -12.90
N LEU A 111 -3.16 -0.74 -13.67
CA LEU A 111 -3.87 -0.09 -14.76
C LEU A 111 -3.58 -0.80 -16.08
N PRO A 112 -4.56 -1.43 -16.75
CA PRO A 112 -4.38 -2.04 -18.06
C PRO A 112 -4.02 -0.99 -19.12
N TYR A 113 -3.14 -1.33 -20.05
CA TYR A 113 -2.73 -0.42 -21.14
C TYR A 113 -3.90 -0.07 -22.05
N ASP A 114 -4.82 -0.99 -22.30
CA ASP A 114 -5.94 -0.75 -23.20
C ASP A 114 -6.87 0.34 -22.64
N GLN A 115 -7.16 0.30 -21.33
CA GLN A 115 -7.91 1.35 -20.63
C GLN A 115 -7.15 2.69 -20.63
N LEU A 116 -5.85 2.68 -20.34
CA LEU A 116 -5.03 3.89 -20.38
C LEU A 116 -4.97 4.51 -21.78
N MET A 117 -4.87 3.69 -22.83
CA MET A 117 -4.86 4.16 -24.22
C MET A 117 -6.19 4.79 -24.61
N GLU A 118 -7.32 4.21 -24.19
CA GLU A 118 -8.66 4.76 -24.44
C GLU A 118 -8.89 6.09 -23.72
N GLU A 119 -8.63 6.11 -22.40
CA GLU A 119 -8.86 7.30 -21.55
C GLU A 119 -7.91 8.45 -21.88
N LEU A 120 -6.70 8.16 -22.34
CA LEU A 120 -5.73 9.19 -22.73
C LEU A 120 -5.78 9.52 -24.23
N ASP A 121 -6.59 8.80 -25.02
CA ASP A 121 -6.65 8.94 -26.47
C ASP A 121 -5.26 8.80 -27.12
N VAL A 122 -4.59 7.69 -26.80
CA VAL A 122 -3.24 7.35 -27.23
C VAL A 122 -3.28 6.14 -28.15
N SER A 123 -2.62 6.25 -29.30
CA SER A 123 -2.77 5.31 -30.41
C SER A 123 -1.99 4.01 -30.25
N ASN A 124 -0.88 4.05 -29.53
CA ASN A 124 0.05 2.92 -29.44
C ASN A 124 0.75 2.83 -28.08
N VAL A 125 1.25 1.63 -27.77
CA VAL A 125 1.91 1.33 -26.49
C VAL A 125 3.16 2.18 -26.27
N ARG A 126 3.93 2.45 -27.32
CA ARG A 126 5.18 3.22 -27.19
C ARG A 126 4.90 4.65 -26.74
N GLU A 127 3.90 5.29 -27.35
CA GLU A 127 3.42 6.62 -26.99
C GLU A 127 2.87 6.64 -25.56
N LEU A 128 2.15 5.59 -25.13
CA LEU A 128 1.67 5.47 -23.76
C LEU A 128 2.83 5.36 -22.76
N GLU A 129 3.79 4.47 -23.01
CA GLU A 129 4.96 4.29 -22.14
C GLU A 129 5.78 5.58 -22.06
N ASP A 130 6.02 6.24 -23.19
CA ASP A 130 6.75 7.52 -23.23
C ASP A 130 6.00 8.62 -22.48
N PHE A 131 4.67 8.67 -22.57
CA PHE A 131 3.86 9.60 -21.78
C PHE A 131 3.96 9.29 -20.27
N LEU A 132 3.81 8.03 -19.87
CA LEU A 132 3.90 7.63 -18.47
C LEU A 132 5.29 7.92 -17.88
N ILE A 133 6.36 7.70 -18.65
CA ILE A 133 7.72 7.97 -18.20
C ILE A 133 7.96 9.49 -18.16
N ASN A 134 7.91 10.15 -19.31
CA ASN A 134 8.35 11.54 -19.50
C ASN A 134 7.44 12.55 -18.82
N GLU A 135 6.13 12.33 -18.91
CA GLU A 135 5.16 13.32 -18.44
C GLU A 135 4.66 12.99 -17.04
N CYS A 136 4.58 11.72 -16.65
CA CYS A 136 4.02 11.33 -15.35
C CYS A 136 5.11 11.03 -14.30
N MET A 137 6.05 10.12 -14.58
CA MET A 137 7.07 9.70 -13.61
C MET A 137 8.13 10.77 -13.37
N TYR A 138 8.62 11.42 -14.43
CA TYR A 138 9.61 12.49 -14.30
C TYR A 138 9.04 13.74 -13.62
N ALA A 139 7.75 14.04 -13.82
CA ALA A 139 7.06 15.08 -13.06
C ALA A 139 6.88 14.71 -11.57
N GLY A 140 7.07 13.44 -11.20
CA GLY A 140 6.98 12.95 -9.83
C GLY A 140 5.55 12.72 -9.33
N ILE A 141 4.56 12.83 -10.22
CA ILE A 141 3.14 12.68 -9.87
C ILE A 141 2.74 11.20 -9.73
N VAL A 142 3.41 10.29 -10.40
CA VAL A 142 3.15 8.84 -10.29
C VAL A 142 4.48 8.08 -10.19
N ARG A 143 4.49 6.98 -9.44
CA ARG A 143 5.61 6.03 -9.40
C ARG A 143 5.05 4.62 -9.49
N GLY A 144 5.72 3.79 -10.27
CA GLY A 144 5.27 2.42 -10.50
C GLY A 144 6.18 1.66 -11.45
N LYS A 145 5.73 0.50 -11.88
CA LYS A 145 6.43 -0.36 -12.85
C LYS A 145 5.57 -0.59 -14.07
N LEU A 146 6.20 -0.50 -15.24
CA LEU A 146 5.60 -0.86 -16.52
C LEU A 146 5.85 -2.35 -16.77
N ASP A 147 4.80 -3.15 -16.88
CA ASP A 147 4.87 -4.55 -17.27
C ASP A 147 4.36 -4.70 -18.71
N GLN A 148 5.29 -4.78 -19.64
CA GLN A 148 4.99 -4.88 -21.06
C GLN A 148 4.41 -6.26 -21.44
N LEU A 149 4.74 -7.32 -20.68
CA LEU A 149 4.23 -8.68 -20.93
C LEU A 149 2.75 -8.77 -20.54
N ARG A 150 2.41 -8.24 -19.37
CA ARG A 150 1.02 -8.19 -18.87
C ARG A 150 0.22 -7.01 -19.41
N ARG A 151 0.87 -6.11 -20.15
CA ARG A 151 0.29 -4.87 -20.69
C ARG A 151 -0.39 -4.04 -19.60
N CYS A 152 0.31 -3.82 -18.49
CA CYS A 152 -0.24 -3.05 -17.38
C CYS A 152 0.80 -2.15 -16.71
N PHE A 153 0.33 -1.09 -16.07
CA PHE A 153 1.10 -0.22 -15.22
C PHE A 153 0.75 -0.47 -13.75
N GLU A 154 1.71 -0.97 -12.99
CA GLU A 154 1.56 -1.22 -11.55
C GLU A 154 1.93 0.04 -10.76
N VAL A 155 0.92 0.72 -10.23
CA VAL A 155 1.03 1.96 -9.47
C VAL A 155 1.48 1.65 -8.04
N GLN A 156 2.63 2.20 -7.65
CA GLN A 156 3.12 2.16 -6.27
C GLN A 156 2.75 3.43 -5.49
N PHE A 157 2.78 4.57 -6.18
CA PHE A 157 2.43 5.86 -5.62
C PHE A 157 1.76 6.72 -6.69
N ALA A 158 0.74 7.45 -6.28
CA ALA A 158 0.12 8.50 -7.08
C ALA A 158 -0.07 9.71 -6.16
N ALA A 159 0.24 10.89 -6.67
CA ALA A 159 -0.01 12.14 -5.98
C ALA A 159 -1.52 12.36 -5.84
N GLY A 160 -1.94 12.94 -4.71
CA GLY A 160 -3.34 13.33 -4.52
C GLY A 160 -3.72 14.43 -5.51
N ARG A 161 -4.90 14.30 -6.11
CA ARG A 161 -5.57 15.37 -6.84
C ARG A 161 -6.50 16.14 -5.89
N ASP A 162 -7.10 17.21 -6.40
CA ASP A 162 -8.22 17.92 -5.79
C ASP A 162 -9.35 16.97 -5.37
N LEU A 163 -9.86 17.21 -4.16
CA LEU A 163 -10.96 16.45 -3.57
C LEU A 163 -12.30 17.06 -3.97
N ARG A 164 -13.24 16.18 -4.32
CA ARG A 164 -14.66 16.53 -4.36
C ARG A 164 -15.22 16.51 -2.94
N PRO A 165 -16.18 17.39 -2.60
CA PRO A 165 -16.79 17.42 -1.27
C PRO A 165 -17.30 16.04 -0.82
N GLU A 166 -17.83 15.23 -1.73
CA GLU A 166 -18.37 13.90 -1.45
C GLU A 166 -17.28 12.85 -1.14
N GLN A 167 -16.02 13.08 -1.53
CA GLN A 167 -14.93 12.13 -1.30
C GLN A 167 -14.42 12.16 0.15
N LEU A 168 -14.62 13.27 0.87
CA LEU A 168 -14.14 13.39 2.25
C LEU A 168 -14.80 12.38 3.19
N ASP A 169 -16.12 12.20 3.07
CA ASP A 169 -16.86 11.23 3.89
C ASP A 169 -16.41 9.79 3.57
N ASN A 170 -16.15 9.48 2.30
CA ASN A 170 -15.61 8.19 1.89
C ASN A 170 -14.22 7.92 2.47
N MET A 171 -13.35 8.93 2.54
CA MET A 171 -12.04 8.81 3.18
C MET A 171 -12.16 8.55 4.68
N ILE A 172 -13.05 9.27 5.37
CA ILE A 172 -13.31 9.07 6.81
C ILE A 172 -13.81 7.64 7.07
N GLN A 173 -14.75 7.15 6.25
CA GLN A 173 -15.27 5.81 6.36
C GLN A 173 -14.19 4.75 6.14
N THR A 174 -13.39 4.90 5.07
CA THR A 174 -12.31 3.95 4.74
C THR A 174 -11.27 3.86 5.85
N LEU A 175 -10.89 4.99 6.45
CA LEU A 175 -9.96 5.01 7.58
C LEU A 175 -10.55 4.38 8.84
N SER A 176 -11.85 4.59 9.07
CA SER A 176 -12.58 4.00 10.20
C SER A 176 -12.70 2.47 10.05
N ASP A 177 -12.99 1.98 8.85
CA ASP A 177 -13.03 0.55 8.54
C ASP A 177 -11.64 -0.10 8.69
N TRP A 178 -10.58 0.59 8.27
CA TRP A 178 -9.22 0.13 8.44
C TRP A 178 -8.80 0.06 9.92
N LEU A 179 -9.19 1.06 10.73
CA LEU A 179 -8.97 1.05 12.17
C LEU A 179 -9.70 -0.12 12.83
N GLY A 180 -10.99 -0.30 12.54
CA GLY A 180 -11.79 -1.40 13.07
C GLY A 180 -11.26 -2.79 12.67
N THR A 181 -10.78 -2.93 11.44
CA THR A 181 -10.12 -4.16 10.97
C THR A 181 -8.82 -4.41 11.73
N SER A 182 -8.02 -3.37 11.95
CA SER A 182 -6.75 -3.47 12.68
C SER A 182 -6.97 -3.86 14.14
N ASP A 183 -7.95 -3.27 14.81
CA ASP A 183 -8.32 -3.63 16.19
C ASP A 183 -8.82 -5.07 16.29
N SER A 184 -9.63 -5.50 15.32
CA SER A 184 -10.12 -6.89 15.24
C SER A 184 -8.97 -7.89 15.08
N LEU A 185 -8.01 -7.59 14.20
CA LEU A 185 -6.81 -8.42 14.02
C LEU A 185 -5.95 -8.46 15.29
N LEU A 186 -5.80 -7.33 15.97
CA LEU A 186 -5.06 -7.25 17.22
C LEU A 186 -5.72 -8.12 18.30
N HIS A 187 -7.03 -8.04 18.46
CA HIS A 187 -7.77 -8.90 19.38
C HIS A 187 -7.62 -10.38 19.04
N LEU A 188 -7.72 -10.75 17.75
CA LEU A 188 -7.52 -12.13 17.30
C LEU A 188 -6.10 -12.64 17.65
N ILE A 189 -5.07 -11.82 17.43
CA ILE A 189 -3.70 -12.18 17.79
C ILE A 189 -3.57 -12.36 19.31
N GLN A 190 -4.14 -11.47 20.10
CA GLN A 190 -4.14 -11.58 21.56
C GLN A 190 -4.84 -12.87 22.05
N GLU A 191 -5.96 -13.25 21.46
CA GLU A 191 -6.64 -14.51 21.77
C GLU A 191 -5.78 -15.73 21.40
N LYS A 192 -5.12 -15.70 20.24
CA LYS A 192 -4.23 -16.79 19.82
C LYS A 192 -3.01 -16.93 20.74
N ILE A 193 -2.46 -15.83 21.25
CA ILE A 193 -1.40 -15.85 22.26
C ILE A 193 -1.89 -16.53 23.54
N LYS A 194 -3.03 -16.08 24.08
CA LYS A 194 -3.62 -16.68 25.30
C LYS A 194 -3.89 -18.18 25.13
N TRP A 195 -4.46 -18.57 23.99
CA TRP A 195 -4.71 -19.97 23.67
C TRP A 195 -3.41 -20.78 23.61
N ALA A 196 -2.36 -20.25 22.98
CA ALA A 196 -1.06 -20.90 22.91
C ALA A 196 -0.40 -21.05 24.29
N ASP A 197 -0.52 -20.06 25.16
CA ASP A 197 -0.02 -20.11 26.54
C ASP A 197 -0.74 -21.19 27.36
N ILE A 198 -2.08 -21.24 27.32
CA ILE A 198 -2.88 -22.27 27.99
C ILE A 198 -2.52 -23.67 27.46
N MET A 199 -2.39 -23.81 26.14
CA MET A 199 -2.01 -25.08 25.51
C MET A 199 -0.58 -25.50 25.91
N SER A 200 0.34 -24.55 26.01
CA SER A 200 1.71 -24.79 26.49
C SER A 200 1.74 -25.26 27.93
N GLU A 201 0.96 -24.63 28.81
CA GLU A 201 0.85 -25.03 30.23
C GLU A 201 0.22 -26.40 30.40
N THR A 202 -0.88 -26.69 29.69
CA THR A 202 -1.53 -28.01 29.73
C THR A 202 -0.61 -29.10 29.20
N ASN A 203 0.10 -28.86 28.10
CA ASN A 203 1.09 -29.79 27.57
C ASN A 203 2.28 -30.00 28.54
N LYS A 204 2.75 -28.95 29.22
CA LYS A 204 3.80 -29.06 30.26
C LYS A 204 3.33 -29.93 31.43
N LYS A 205 2.09 -29.73 31.91
CA LYS A 205 1.51 -30.55 32.99
C LYS A 205 1.38 -32.01 32.55
N HIS A 206 0.81 -32.26 31.38
CA HIS A 206 0.63 -33.60 30.87
C HIS A 206 1.97 -34.33 30.66
N LYS A 207 2.99 -33.62 30.15
CA LYS A 207 4.34 -34.16 30.03
C LYS A 207 4.93 -34.54 31.39
N LYS A 208 4.77 -33.70 32.41
CA LYS A 208 5.22 -33.98 33.77
C LYS A 208 4.51 -35.20 34.38
N GLU A 209 3.19 -35.31 34.20
CA GLU A 209 2.43 -36.49 34.66
C GLU A 209 2.90 -37.79 34.00
N ILE A 210 3.25 -37.75 32.71
CA ILE A 210 3.81 -38.91 32.01
C ILE A 210 5.20 -39.24 32.57
N GLU A 211 6.06 -38.25 32.77
CA GLU A 211 7.40 -38.45 33.37
C GLU A 211 7.29 -39.07 34.78
N ASP A 212 6.39 -38.57 35.62
CA ASP A 212 6.16 -39.08 36.98
C ASP A 212 5.68 -40.55 36.96
N LYS A 213 4.72 -40.88 36.08
CA LYS A 213 4.24 -42.27 35.89
C LYS A 213 5.34 -43.20 35.39
N VAL A 214 6.20 -42.72 34.48
CA VAL A 214 7.34 -43.49 33.98
C VAL A 214 8.33 -43.79 35.10
N GLU A 215 8.63 -42.82 35.97
CA GLU A 215 9.50 -43.03 37.13
C GLU A 215 8.89 -43.96 38.17
N GLU A 216 7.59 -43.90 38.41
CA GLU A 216 6.87 -44.84 39.29
C GLU A 216 6.94 -46.27 38.74
N VAL A 217 6.67 -46.46 37.45
CA VAL A 217 6.80 -47.77 36.78
C VAL A 217 8.24 -48.28 36.84
N LYS A 218 9.25 -47.43 36.63
CA LYS A 218 10.66 -47.83 36.79
C LYS A 218 10.96 -48.26 38.23
N LYS A 219 10.43 -47.59 39.24
CA LYS A 219 10.63 -47.95 40.65
C LYS A 219 9.96 -49.28 40.98
N SER A 220 8.72 -49.51 40.55
CA SER A 220 8.02 -50.77 40.79
C SER A 220 8.69 -51.94 40.07
N LEU A 221 9.20 -51.75 38.86
CA LEU A 221 10.05 -52.73 38.16
C LEU A 221 11.32 -53.05 38.95
N LYS A 222 12.04 -52.04 39.46
CA LYS A 222 13.23 -52.25 40.29
C LYS A 222 12.91 -52.98 41.60
N GLN A 223 11.77 -52.68 42.20
CA GLN A 223 11.35 -53.30 43.47
C GLN A 223 10.90 -54.75 43.26
N ALA A 224 10.17 -55.04 42.17
CA ALA A 224 9.85 -56.40 41.77
C ALA A 224 11.10 -57.23 41.42
N ASP A 225 12.11 -56.62 40.80
CA ASP A 225 13.40 -57.26 40.51
C ASP A 225 14.18 -57.58 41.80
N LEU A 226 14.13 -56.69 42.80
CA LEU A 226 14.69 -56.92 44.14
C LEU A 226 13.93 -58.01 44.92
N ASP A 227 12.60 -58.06 44.84
CA ASP A 227 11.77 -59.08 45.49
C ASP A 227 11.96 -60.47 44.84
N LEU A 228 12.16 -60.53 43.52
CA LEU A 228 12.57 -61.74 42.81
C LEU A 228 13.94 -62.25 43.28
N ARG A 229 14.91 -61.33 43.51
CA ARG A 229 16.22 -61.65 44.09
C ARG A 229 16.15 -62.03 45.58
N GLY A 230 15.23 -61.45 46.35
CA GLY A 230 15.03 -61.77 47.77
C GLY A 230 14.45 -63.18 47.99
N HIS A 231 13.77 -63.74 46.99
CA HIS A 231 13.32 -65.14 47.00
C HIS A 231 14.44 -66.13 46.61
N GLU A 232 15.62 -65.63 46.22
CA GLU A 232 16.83 -66.41 45.93
C GLU A 232 17.87 -66.38 47.08
N GLU A 233 17.54 -65.89 48.29
CA GLU A 233 18.37 -66.17 49.48
C GLU A 233 18.10 -67.59 50.04
N SER A 234 18.37 -68.60 49.21
CA SER A 234 18.67 -69.96 49.69
C SER A 234 19.68 -70.71 48.83
N PHE A 235 20.38 -70.07 47.88
CA PHE A 235 21.56 -70.70 47.28
C PHE A 235 22.63 -69.65 46.94
N SER A 236 23.65 -69.61 47.79
CA SER A 236 24.92 -68.92 47.57
C SER A 236 25.66 -69.50 46.37
N GLU A 237 26.15 -68.65 45.44
CA GLU A 237 27.56 -68.68 45.02
C GLU A 237 27.99 -67.45 44.20
N SER A 238 29.06 -66.82 44.70
CA SER A 238 30.12 -66.06 44.02
C SER A 238 30.03 -65.80 42.50
N GLY A 239 30.00 -64.52 42.09
CA GLY A 239 30.24 -64.15 40.69
C GLY A 239 30.22 -62.65 40.38
N GLY A 240 31.39 -62.00 40.46
CA GLY A 240 31.82 -60.91 39.58
C GLY A 240 31.02 -59.60 39.53
N MET A 241 31.53 -58.56 40.20
CA MET A 241 31.19 -57.16 39.96
C MET A 241 31.51 -56.77 38.49
N MET A 242 30.50 -56.49 37.66
CA MET A 242 30.69 -55.92 36.33
C MET A 242 30.40 -54.42 36.40
N ASP A 243 31.45 -53.62 36.24
CA ASP A 243 31.42 -52.17 36.18
C ASP A 243 30.76 -51.76 34.85
N TYR A 244 29.60 -51.12 34.89
CA TYR A 244 28.96 -50.58 33.70
C TYR A 244 29.48 -49.16 33.49
N GLU A 245 30.45 -49.02 32.58
CA GLU A 245 30.86 -47.71 32.09
C GLU A 245 29.66 -46.97 31.48
N GLU A 246 29.49 -45.75 31.97
CA GLU A 246 28.49 -44.77 31.60
C GLU A 246 28.79 -44.22 30.19
N ASP A 247 28.20 -44.84 29.17
CA ASP A 247 28.43 -44.44 27.79
C ASP A 247 27.71 -43.12 27.46
N ARG A 248 28.53 -42.08 27.38
CA ARG A 248 28.18 -40.68 27.18
C ARG A 248 27.47 -40.45 25.85
N VAL A 249 26.32 -39.79 25.92
CA VAL A 249 25.84 -38.72 25.03
C VAL A 249 26.38 -38.77 23.58
N ARG A 250 25.55 -39.29 22.66
CA ARG A 250 25.72 -39.12 21.21
C ARG A 250 25.60 -37.63 20.83
N PRO A 251 26.61 -36.98 20.25
CA PRO A 251 26.45 -35.62 19.75
C PRO A 251 25.63 -35.61 18.45
N LYS A 252 24.71 -34.65 18.37
CA LYS A 252 23.93 -34.32 17.17
C LYS A 252 24.87 -34.12 15.97
N ARG A 253 24.64 -34.87 14.88
CA ARG A 253 25.23 -34.57 13.56
C ARG A 253 24.82 -33.15 13.13
N ARG A 254 25.77 -32.21 13.20
CA ARG A 254 25.74 -30.95 12.46
C ARG A 254 25.85 -31.30 10.97
N ARG A 255 24.81 -31.02 10.18
CA ARG A 255 24.97 -30.95 8.72
C ARG A 255 25.76 -29.70 8.40
N GLN A 256 26.91 -29.84 7.75
CA GLN A 256 27.60 -28.73 7.09
C GLN A 256 27.08 -28.56 5.65
N PRO A 257 27.21 -27.36 5.06
CA PRO A 257 26.60 -27.01 3.78
C PRO A 257 27.39 -27.61 2.61
N MET A 258 26.69 -28.10 1.59
CA MET A 258 27.30 -28.45 0.31
C MET A 258 27.66 -27.17 -0.43
N HIS A 259 28.95 -26.97 -0.66
CA HIS A 259 29.46 -25.98 -1.61
C HIS A 259 29.13 -26.40 -3.04
N LYS A 260 28.80 -25.40 -3.86
CA LYS A 260 28.62 -25.45 -5.32
C LYS A 260 29.91 -25.85 -6.03
N GLU A 261 29.81 -26.67 -7.06
CA GLU A 261 30.55 -26.54 -8.34
C GLU A 261 29.69 -27.12 -9.47
N GLY A 262 29.61 -26.37 -10.59
CA GLY A 262 28.77 -26.63 -11.76
C GLY A 262 28.13 -25.35 -12.26
#